data_AF-A0A938E926-F1
#
_entry.id   AF-A0A938E926-F1
#
_cell.length_a   1.000
_cell.length_b   1.000
_cell.length_c   1.000
_cell.angle_alpha   90.00
_cell.angle_beta   90.00
_cell.angle_gamma   90.00
#
_symmetry.space_group_name_H-M   'P 1'
#
loop_
_entity.id
_entity.type
_entity.pdbx_description
1 polymer ?
#
loop_
_entity_poly.entity_id
_entity_poly.type
_entity_poly.pdbx_seq_one_letter_code
_entity_poly.pdbx_strand_id
1 'polypeptide(L)'
;MRSRASPTGIEGSHGDGSTPPLELFISYSRRDFYFAEQLAVAIRRRGLRAWFDAHELLPGSDWSEEVDRAIARCDLFVLVTTRSALASD
;
A
#
# COMPACT_ATOMS: atom_id res chain seq x y z
N MET A 1 6.34 -44.22 -42.85
CA MET A 1 5.17 -43.32 -42.89
C MET A 1 5.53 -42.06 -42.10
N ARG A 2 5.67 -40.93 -42.81
CA ARG A 2 5.91 -39.50 -42.45
C ARG A 2 6.13 -39.18 -40.95
N SER A 3 7.30 -38.69 -40.51
CA SER A 3 7.84 -37.31 -40.65
C SER A 3 7.07 -36.25 -39.84
N ARG A 4 7.72 -35.67 -38.82
CA ARG A 4 8.13 -34.25 -38.81
C ARG A 4 8.93 -33.87 -37.55
N ALA A 5 10.05 -33.21 -37.78
CA ALA A 5 10.84 -32.47 -36.80
C ALA A 5 10.11 -31.18 -36.36
N SER A 6 10.57 -30.63 -35.23
CA SER A 6 10.21 -29.33 -34.65
C SER A 6 10.24 -28.17 -35.65
N PRO A 7 9.47 -27.10 -35.39
CA PRO A 7 10.16 -25.84 -35.13
C PRO A 7 9.45 -24.94 -34.09
N THR A 8 10.25 -24.08 -33.43
CA THR A 8 9.88 -22.74 -32.92
C THR A 8 8.85 -22.69 -31.78
N GLY A 9 9.20 -22.29 -30.55
CA GLY A 9 9.60 -20.93 -30.23
C GLY A 9 8.35 -20.09 -29.91
N ILE A 10 8.02 -19.96 -28.63
CA ILE A 10 7.54 -18.69 -28.06
C ILE A 10 8.31 -18.55 -26.74
N GLU A 11 9.39 -17.78 -26.83
CA GLU A 11 9.97 -17.11 -25.69
C GLU A 11 8.87 -16.27 -25.03
N GLY A 12 8.48 -16.65 -23.82
CA GLY A 12 7.81 -15.76 -22.89
C GLY A 12 8.83 -15.06 -22.00
N SER A 13 9.82 -14.40 -22.61
CA SER A 13 10.64 -13.42 -21.90
C SER A 13 9.74 -12.22 -21.56
N HIS A 14 9.17 -12.22 -20.36
CA HIS A 14 8.73 -10.99 -19.70
C HIS A 14 9.72 -10.73 -18.56
N GLY A 15 10.88 -10.18 -18.90
CA GLY A 15 11.58 -9.35 -17.93
C GLY A 15 10.71 -8.11 -17.73
N ASP A 16 9.96 -8.06 -16.65
CA ASP A 16 9.19 -6.88 -16.28
C ASP A 16 9.94 -6.26 -15.10
N GLY A 17 10.62 -5.13 -15.32
CA GLY A 17 11.15 -4.29 -14.26
C GLY A 17 10.01 -3.71 -13.43
N SER A 18 9.35 -4.56 -12.65
CA SER A 18 8.08 -4.29 -11.99
C SER A 18 8.37 -3.30 -10.88
N THR A 19 8.07 -2.04 -11.16
CA THR A 19 8.20 -0.99 -10.17
C THR A 19 7.37 -1.44 -8.96
N PRO A 20 7.96 -1.53 -7.75
CA PRO A 20 7.23 -1.98 -6.59
C PRO A 20 5.97 -1.12 -6.43
N PRO A 21 4.82 -1.70 -6.05
CA PRO A 21 3.59 -0.93 -5.91
C PRO A 21 3.82 0.20 -4.92
N LEU A 22 3.26 1.38 -5.23
CA LEU A 22 3.42 2.56 -4.39
C LEU A 22 2.91 2.27 -2.97
N GLU A 23 3.61 2.81 -2.00
CA GLU A 23 3.33 2.69 -0.58
C GLU A 23 2.71 3.97 -0.05
N LEU A 24 1.46 3.87 0.39
CA LEU A 24 0.69 5.00 0.90
C LEU A 24 0.66 4.95 2.42
N PHE A 25 1.05 6.05 3.08
CA PHE A 25 0.84 6.24 4.51
C PHE A 25 -0.50 6.94 4.74
N ILE A 26 -1.39 6.34 5.54
CA ILE A 26 -2.70 6.92 5.87
C ILE A 26 -2.65 7.52 7.27
N SER A 27 -2.60 8.85 7.34
CA SER A 27 -2.78 9.61 8.56
C SER A 27 -4.26 9.91 8.77
N TYR A 28 -4.78 9.64 9.96
CA TYR A 28 -6.19 9.86 10.27
C TYR A 28 -6.38 10.19 11.75
N SER A 29 -7.47 10.88 12.07
CA SER A 29 -7.89 11.03 13.46
C SER A 29 -8.64 9.77 13.91
N ARG A 30 -8.56 9.38 15.19
CA ARG A 30 -9.32 8.23 15.73
C ARG A 30 -10.83 8.32 15.46
N ARG A 31 -11.38 9.54 15.31
CA ARG A 31 -12.81 9.75 14.99
C ARG A 31 -13.16 9.31 13.57
N ASP A 32 -12.18 9.30 12.67
CA ASP A 32 -12.32 8.95 11.26
C ASP A 32 -11.86 7.51 10.95
N PHE A 33 -11.62 6.69 11.99
CA PHE A 33 -11.08 5.33 11.89
C PHE A 33 -11.78 4.47 10.82
N TYR A 34 -13.11 4.35 10.90
CA TYR A 34 -13.87 3.49 9.98
C TYR A 34 -13.75 3.95 8.52
N PHE A 35 -13.66 5.26 8.28
CA PHE A 35 -13.43 5.76 6.94
C PHE A 35 -12.02 5.44 6.45
N ALA A 36 -11.01 5.67 7.30
CA ALA A 36 -9.61 5.39 6.97
C ALA A 36 -9.36 3.90 6.70
N GLU A 37 -9.99 3.00 7.46
CA GLU A 37 -9.95 1.56 7.25
C GLU A 37 -10.52 1.18 5.88
N GLN A 38 -11.71 1.70 5.54
CA GLN A 38 -12.36 1.44 4.25
C GLN A 38 -11.54 1.98 3.07
N LEU A 39 -10.91 3.14 3.25
CA LEU A 39 -9.97 3.71 2.29
C LEU A 39 -8.75 2.80 2.08
N ALA A 40 -8.15 2.29 3.16
CA ALA A 40 -7.02 1.36 3.08
C ALA A 40 -7.39 0.08 2.32
N VAL A 41 -8.57 -0.49 2.58
CA VAL A 41 -9.10 -1.65 1.84
C VAL A 41 -9.29 -1.32 0.35
N ALA A 42 -9.85 -0.16 0.02
CA ALA A 42 -10.06 0.26 -1.36
C ALA A 42 -8.74 0.47 -2.12
N ILE A 43 -7.71 1.04 -1.46
CA ILE A 43 -6.37 1.20 -2.01
C ILE A 43 -5.74 -0.17 -2.30
N ARG A 44 -5.77 -1.09 -1.32
CA ARG A 44 -5.21 -2.44 -1.47
C ARG A 44 -5.88 -3.23 -2.60
N ARG A 45 -7.20 -3.08 -2.79
CA ARG A 45 -7.94 -3.69 -3.90
C ARG A 45 -7.50 -3.21 -5.28
N ARG A 46 -6.83 -2.06 -5.37
CA ARG A 46 -6.27 -1.51 -6.62
C ARG A 46 -4.82 -1.95 -6.86
N GLY A 47 -4.28 -2.86 -6.04
CA GLY A 47 -2.89 -3.35 -6.17
C GLY A 47 -1.84 -2.42 -5.57
N LEU A 48 -2.25 -1.42 -4.79
CA LEU A 48 -1.34 -0.50 -4.09
C LEU A 48 -1.11 -0.96 -2.64
N ARG A 49 0.01 -0.55 -2.03
CA ARG A 49 0.24 -0.79 -0.60
C ARG A 49 -0.34 0.37 0.21
N ALA A 50 -1.06 0.05 1.27
CA ALA A 50 -1.56 1.02 2.24
C ALA A 50 -1.04 0.64 3.63
N TRP A 51 -0.20 1.50 4.21
CA TRP A 51 0.21 1.42 5.59
C TRP A 51 -0.85 2.08 6.46
N PHE A 52 -1.41 1.31 7.39
CA PHE A 52 -2.49 1.72 8.29
C PHE A 52 -2.13 1.24 9.69
N ASP A 53 -1.86 2.20 10.57
CA ASP A 53 -1.23 1.99 11.87
C ASP A 53 -1.94 0.90 12.71
N ALA A 54 -3.28 0.87 12.72
CA ALA A 54 -4.06 -0.09 13.48
C ALA A 54 -3.89 -1.54 13.04
N HIS A 55 -3.37 -1.79 11.84
CA HIS A 55 -3.07 -3.12 11.34
C HIS A 55 -1.58 -3.47 11.36
N GLU A 56 -0.71 -2.46 11.40
CA GLU A 56 0.74 -2.61 11.18
C GLU A 56 1.57 -2.45 12.47
N LEU A 57 0.99 -1.89 13.53
CA LEU A 57 1.67 -1.70 14.81
C LEU A 57 1.48 -2.90 15.73
N LEU A 58 2.58 -3.48 16.20
CA LEU A 58 2.57 -4.61 17.12
C LEU A 58 2.49 -4.14 18.58
N PRO A 59 1.74 -4.84 19.45
CA PRO A 59 1.78 -4.54 20.88
C PRO A 59 3.20 -4.66 21.44
N GLY A 60 3.72 -3.55 22.00
CA GLY A 60 5.07 -3.50 22.58
C GLY A 60 6.17 -2.99 21.64
N SER A 61 5.87 -2.62 20.40
CA SER A 61 6.80 -1.89 19.54
C SER A 61 6.94 -0.42 19.97
N ASP A 62 8.06 0.22 19.59
CA ASP A 62 8.17 1.68 19.67
C ASP A 62 7.31 2.29 18.57
N TRP A 63 6.11 2.68 18.98
CA TRP A 63 5.09 3.28 18.13
C TRP A 63 5.61 4.48 17.33
N SER A 64 6.37 5.36 17.98
CA SER A 64 6.86 6.59 17.34
C SER A 64 7.85 6.25 16.24
N GLU A 65 8.76 5.32 16.52
CA GLU A 65 9.77 4.88 15.55
C GLU A 65 9.14 4.15 14.34
N GLU A 66 8.09 3.35 14.56
CA GLU A 66 7.35 2.69 13.47
C GLU A 66 6.63 3.69 12.56
N VAL A 67 5.99 4.70 13.15
CA VAL A 67 5.36 5.79 12.41
C VAL A 67 6.39 6.58 11.62
N ASP A 68 7.51 6.98 12.25
CA ASP A 68 8.57 7.73 11.58
C ASP A 68 9.16 6.95 10.40
N ARG A 69 9.41 5.65 10.57
CA ARG A 69 9.88 4.77 9.48
C ARG A 69 8.86 4.66 8.35
N ALA A 70 7.57 4.53 8.68
CA ALA A 70 6.52 4.41 7.68
C ALA A 70 6.37 5.70 6.87
N ILE A 71 6.45 6.86 7.52
CA ILE A 71 6.44 8.17 6.85
C ILE A 71 7.67 8.32 5.95
N ALA A 72 8.87 7.97 6.44
CA ALA A 72 10.10 8.08 5.66
C ALA A 72 10.15 7.15 4.44
N ARG A 73 9.42 6.02 4.48
CA ARG A 73 9.39 5.01 3.42
C ARG A 73 8.27 5.22 2.40
N CYS A 74 7.18 5.91 2.76
CA CYS A 74 6.02 6.01 1.89
C CYS A 74 6.31 6.85 0.63
N ASP A 75 5.70 6.46 -0.49
CA ASP A 75 5.73 7.22 -1.74
C ASP A 75 4.70 8.36 -1.72
N LEU A 76 3.63 8.19 -0.93
CA LEU A 76 2.47 9.08 -0.88
C LEU A 76 1.93 9.18 0.55
N PHE A 77 1.71 10.40 1.02
CA PHE A 77 1.09 10.67 2.32
C PHE A 77 -0.38 11.11 2.14
N VAL A 78 -1.31 10.41 2.79
CA VAL A 78 -2.75 10.67 2.71
C VAL A 78 -3.24 11.13 4.07
N LEU A 79 -3.68 12.39 4.17
CA LEU A 79 -4.32 12.93 5.37
C LEU A 79 -5.85 12.80 5.27
N VAL A 80 -6.42 11.94 6.10
CA VAL A 80 -7.87 11.83 6.30
C VAL A 80 -8.26 12.80 7.41
N THR A 81 -8.99 13.85 7.05
CA THR A 81 -9.47 14.84 8.01
C THR A 81 -10.88 15.29 7.65
N THR A 82 -11.68 15.54 8.68
CA THR A 82 -13.02 16.14 8.56
C THR A 82 -12.98 17.59 9.01
N ARG A 83 -13.99 18.38 8.64
CA ARG A 83 -14.09 19.80 9.03
C ARG A 83 -14.00 19.99 10.56
N SER A 84 -14.44 18.99 11.33
CA SER A 84 -14.34 18.92 12.79
C SER A 84 -12.90 18.82 13.30
N ALA A 85 -12.01 18.16 12.56
CA ALA A 85 -10.59 18.01 12.92
C ALA A 85 -9.75 19.23 12.51
N LEU A 86 -10.14 19.95 11.46
CA LEU A 86 -9.51 21.23 11.07
C LEU A 86 -9.94 22.43 11.93
N ALA A 87 -11.03 22.28 12.69
CA ALA A 87 -11.59 23.33 13.55
C ALA A 87 -11.28 23.13 15.04
N SER A 88 -10.40 22.17 15.38
CA SER A 88 -9.97 21.94 16.76
C SER A 88 -8.55 22.51 16.93
N ASP A 89 -8.44 23.57 17.73
CA ASP A 89 -7.18 24.17 18.19
C ASP A 89 -6.45 23.29 19.22
#